data_AF-A0A9Q6S094-F1
#
_entry.id   AF-A0A9Q6S094-F1
#
_cell.length_a   1.000
_cell.length_b   1.000
_cell.length_c   1.000
_cell.angle_alpha   90.00
_cell.angle_beta   90.00
_cell.angle_gamma   90.00
#
_symmetry.space_group_name_H-M   'P 1'
#
loop_
_entity.id
_entity.type
_entity.pdbx_description
1 polymer ?
#
loop_
_entity_poly.entity_id
_entity_poly.type
_entity_poly.pdbx_seq_one_letter_code
_entity_poly.pdbx_strand_id
1 'polypeptide(L)'
;MQPIRKHDEDVTEDQTAAPRSTRLKPGERRVHILQTLAAMLEAPKNEKITTAALAARIGVSEAALYRHFASKAQMFEGLIEFIEQTLFGLINQIIAKEPNGVLQARAIALMLLNFSAKNPGMTRVLTCEALVGEHERLTERVNQLLERVEASLKQCLRLGLMDASSHAEHSAIPLPADYDPVARASLLLSYIIGRWHRFVRSGFSRAPVEQADAQLRLILQ
;
A
#
# COMPACT_ATOMS: atom_id res chain seq x y z
N MET A 1 -71.36 36.43 30.50
CA MET A 1 -70.38 35.39 30.85
C MET A 1 -69.03 35.77 30.25
N GLN A 2 -68.01 35.99 31.09
CA GLN A 2 -66.58 35.89 30.75
C GLN A 2 -66.20 34.41 30.45
N PRO A 3 -64.95 34.04 30.02
CA PRO A 3 -63.74 34.84 29.74
C PRO A 3 -62.96 34.47 28.45
N ILE A 4 -61.91 35.28 28.22
CA ILE A 4 -60.72 35.17 27.36
C ILE A 4 -59.90 33.87 27.61
N ARG A 5 -59.31 33.27 26.55
CA ARG A 5 -57.99 32.59 26.60
C ARG A 5 -57.37 32.40 25.19
N LYS A 6 -56.06 32.71 25.13
CA LYS A 6 -55.09 32.59 24.03
C LYS A 6 -54.83 31.13 23.65
N HIS A 7 -54.45 30.85 22.39
CA HIS A 7 -53.10 30.39 22.08
C HIS A 7 -52.85 30.33 20.57
N ASP A 8 -51.78 31.00 20.14
CA ASP A 8 -50.99 30.61 18.97
C ASP A 8 -50.60 29.13 19.10
N GLU A 9 -50.94 28.31 18.11
CA GLU A 9 -50.27 27.02 17.89
C GLU A 9 -49.32 27.18 16.71
N ASP A 10 -48.13 27.64 17.07
CA ASP A 10 -46.92 27.54 16.26
C ASP A 10 -46.33 26.14 16.45
N VAL A 11 -45.91 25.54 15.33
CA VAL A 11 -44.90 24.46 15.18
C VAL A 11 -45.09 23.15 15.96
N THR A 12 -45.29 22.05 15.23
CA THR A 12 -44.36 20.90 15.33
C THR A 12 -44.14 20.30 13.95
N GLU A 13 -43.17 20.85 13.22
CA GLU A 13 -42.47 20.09 12.19
C GLU A 13 -41.84 18.86 12.86
N ASP A 14 -42.30 17.68 12.45
CA ASP A 14 -41.69 16.40 12.78
C ASP A 14 -40.34 16.31 12.08
N GLN A 15 -39.31 16.93 12.69
CA GLN A 15 -37.93 16.76 12.27
C GLN A 15 -37.50 15.34 12.61
N THR A 16 -37.64 14.44 11.64
CA THR A 16 -37.01 13.13 11.63
C THR A 16 -35.51 13.29 11.87
N ALA A 17 -35.09 13.08 13.12
CA ALA A 17 -33.70 13.17 13.53
C ALA A 17 -32.86 12.13 12.78
N ALA A 18 -31.89 12.60 12.01
CA ALA A 18 -30.91 11.74 11.34
C ALA A 18 -30.17 10.85 12.36
N PRO A 19 -29.88 9.58 12.02
CA PRO A 19 -29.27 8.65 12.96
C PRO A 19 -27.88 9.15 13.39
N ARG A 20 -27.70 9.31 14.71
CA ARG A 20 -26.40 9.68 15.31
C ARG A 20 -25.38 8.60 14.96
N SER A 21 -24.37 8.95 14.16
CA SER A 21 -23.30 8.01 13.80
C SER A 21 -22.65 7.45 15.05
N THR A 22 -22.65 6.12 15.19
CA THR A 22 -21.98 5.41 16.28
C THR A 22 -20.52 5.83 16.35
N ARG A 23 -20.06 6.28 17.52
CA ARG A 23 -18.65 6.69 17.71
C ARG A 23 -17.74 5.46 17.59
N LEU A 24 -17.00 5.36 16.49
CA LEU A 24 -15.89 4.42 16.34
C LEU A 24 -14.83 4.66 17.43
N LYS A 25 -14.18 3.59 17.92
CA LYS A 25 -13.09 3.71 18.89
C LYS A 25 -11.91 4.48 18.28
N PRO A 26 -11.05 5.15 19.08
CA PRO A 26 -9.95 5.97 18.56
C PRO A 26 -9.02 5.25 17.57
N GLY A 27 -8.69 3.97 17.82
CA GLY A 27 -7.87 3.16 16.91
C GLY A 27 -8.59 2.78 15.60
N GLU A 28 -9.87 2.43 15.68
CA GLU A 28 -10.72 2.13 14.51
C GLU A 28 -10.87 3.36 13.61
N ARG A 29 -10.98 4.56 14.21
CA ARG A 29 -11.06 5.81 13.45
C ARG A 29 -9.75 6.10 12.70
N ARG A 30 -8.59 5.89 13.32
CA ARG A 30 -7.29 6.08 12.67
C ARG A 30 -7.15 5.18 11.43
N VAL A 31 -7.51 3.91 11.55
CA VAL A 31 -7.49 2.95 10.43
C VAL A 31 -8.46 3.38 9.32
N HIS A 32 -9.68 3.77 9.68
CA HIS A 32 -10.68 4.21 8.71
C HIS A 32 -10.22 5.46 7.92
N ILE A 33 -9.51 6.39 8.56
CA ILE A 33 -8.90 7.55 7.88
C ILE A 33 -7.86 7.10 6.85
N LEU A 34 -6.95 6.18 7.23
CA LEU A 34 -5.91 5.67 6.32
C LEU A 34 -6.52 4.88 5.14
N GLN A 35 -7.55 4.07 5.38
CA GLN A 35 -8.28 3.35 4.34
C GLN A 35 -8.96 4.32 3.37
N THR A 36 -9.57 5.38 3.89
CA THR A 36 -10.21 6.39 3.03
C THR A 36 -9.18 7.17 2.21
N LEU A 37 -8.04 7.52 2.82
CA LEU A 37 -6.93 8.15 2.11
C LEU A 37 -6.42 7.25 0.97
N ALA A 38 -6.19 5.96 1.24
CA ALA A 38 -5.78 4.99 0.23
C ALA A 38 -6.81 4.88 -0.92
N ALA A 39 -8.10 4.81 -0.59
CA ALA A 39 -9.18 4.75 -1.59
C ALA A 39 -9.28 6.02 -2.44
N MET A 40 -9.04 7.20 -1.87
CA MET A 40 -9.01 8.44 -2.64
C MET A 40 -7.84 8.46 -3.63
N LEU A 41 -6.71 7.85 -3.29
CA LEU A 41 -5.54 7.75 -4.16
C LEU A 41 -5.75 6.78 -5.34
N GLU A 42 -6.78 5.94 -5.32
CA GLU A 42 -7.14 5.03 -6.43
C GLU A 42 -7.84 5.72 -7.61
N ALA A 43 -8.23 6.99 -7.47
CA ALA A 43 -8.87 7.72 -8.56
C ALA A 43 -7.95 7.74 -9.81
N PRO A 44 -8.42 7.41 -11.02
CA PRO A 44 -7.55 7.29 -12.20
C PRO A 44 -6.80 8.59 -12.53
N LYS A 45 -7.40 9.74 -12.24
CA LYS A 45 -6.73 11.04 -12.35
C LYS A 45 -5.90 11.29 -11.09
N ASN A 46 -4.66 11.75 -11.29
CA ASN A 46 -3.80 12.15 -10.18
C ASN A 46 -4.23 13.54 -9.70
N GLU A 47 -5.17 13.57 -8.77
CA GLU A 47 -5.62 14.78 -8.10
C GLU A 47 -4.98 14.89 -6.72
N LYS A 48 -4.49 16.08 -6.37
CA LYS A 48 -3.90 16.33 -5.06
C LYS A 48 -4.97 16.14 -3.97
N ILE A 49 -4.74 15.19 -3.08
CA ILE A 49 -5.64 14.96 -1.95
C ILE A 49 -5.49 16.10 -0.94
N THR A 50 -6.56 16.85 -0.71
CA THR A 50 -6.64 17.86 0.36
C THR A 50 -7.23 17.24 1.63
N THR A 51 -6.80 17.74 2.79
CA THR A 51 -7.35 17.34 4.10
C THR A 51 -8.84 17.67 4.23
N ALA A 52 -9.29 18.78 3.62
CA ALA A 52 -10.70 19.11 3.50
C ALA A 52 -11.49 18.06 2.69
N ALA A 53 -10.98 17.62 1.53
CA ALA A 53 -11.61 16.58 0.72
C ALA A 53 -11.66 15.23 1.46
N LEU A 54 -10.59 14.87 2.17
CA LEU A 54 -10.54 13.67 3.01
C LEU A 54 -11.57 13.74 4.15
N ALA A 55 -11.67 14.88 4.84
CA ALA A 55 -12.63 15.08 5.92
C ALA A 55 -14.08 14.96 5.41
N ALA A 56 -14.37 15.60 4.27
CA ALA A 56 -15.67 15.52 3.61
C ALA A 56 -16.03 14.08 3.21
N ARG A 57 -15.06 13.31 2.67
CA ARG A 57 -15.26 11.91 2.28
C ARG A 57 -15.60 11.00 3.46
N ILE A 58 -15.04 11.28 4.64
CA ILE A 58 -15.27 10.52 5.88
C ILE A 58 -16.51 11.03 6.64
N GLY A 59 -17.02 12.22 6.30
CA GLY A 59 -18.16 12.85 6.98
C GLY A 59 -17.81 13.48 8.32
N VAL A 60 -16.60 14.05 8.45
CA VAL A 60 -16.13 14.75 9.66
C VAL A 60 -15.59 16.13 9.32
N SER A 61 -15.44 16.99 10.33
CA SER A 61 -14.72 18.26 10.14
C SER A 61 -13.22 18.03 9.97
N GLU A 62 -12.54 18.92 9.25
CA GLU A 62 -11.09 18.84 9.07
C GLU A 62 -10.33 18.87 10.41
N ALA A 63 -10.79 19.70 11.35
CA ALA A 63 -10.28 19.72 12.73
C ALA A 63 -10.41 18.36 13.46
N ALA A 64 -11.40 17.53 13.09
CA ALA A 64 -11.55 16.20 13.68
C ALA A 64 -10.46 15.23 13.20
N LEU A 65 -9.97 15.37 11.97
CA LEU A 65 -8.83 14.58 11.48
C LEU A 65 -7.58 14.86 12.33
N TYR A 66 -7.37 16.13 12.70
CA TYR A 66 -6.19 16.53 13.48
C TYR A 66 -6.16 16.02 14.92
N ARG A 67 -7.27 15.50 15.44
CA ARG A 67 -7.30 14.79 16.73
C ARG A 67 -6.62 13.42 16.67
N HIS A 68 -6.53 12.84 15.48
CA HIS A 68 -5.93 11.53 15.24
C HIS A 68 -4.54 11.64 14.60
N PHE A 69 -4.29 12.71 13.85
CA PHE A 69 -3.03 12.96 13.18
C PHE A 69 -2.61 14.42 13.37
N ALA A 70 -1.46 14.68 13.96
CA ALA A 70 -0.89 16.02 14.15
C ALA A 70 -0.68 16.79 12.84
N SER A 71 -0.50 16.09 11.71
CA SER A 71 -0.31 16.70 10.40
C SER A 71 -0.77 15.78 9.27
N LYS A 72 -0.94 16.36 8.06
CA LYS A 72 -1.15 15.59 6.83
C LYS A 72 0.02 14.64 6.55
N ALA A 73 1.25 15.07 6.80
CA ALA A 73 2.43 14.22 6.67
C ALA A 73 2.34 12.99 7.58
N GLN A 74 1.82 13.13 8.81
CA GLN A 74 1.62 11.99 9.71
C GLN A 74 0.57 11.00 9.19
N MET A 75 -0.43 11.45 8.43
CA MET A 75 -1.38 10.56 7.76
C MET A 75 -0.67 9.69 6.72
N PHE A 76 0.18 10.30 5.88
CA PHE A 76 1.01 9.55 4.92
C PHE A 76 2.04 8.64 5.60
N GLU A 77 2.68 9.08 6.68
CA GLU A 77 3.56 8.20 7.47
C GLU A 77 2.83 6.96 7.98
N GLY A 78 1.61 7.13 8.50
CA GLY A 78 0.78 6.00 8.93
C GLY A 78 0.40 5.07 7.78
N LEU A 79 0.17 5.61 6.58
CA LEU A 79 -0.10 4.81 5.39
C LEU A 79 1.15 4.04 4.93
N ILE A 80 2.32 4.69 4.89
CA ILE A 80 3.60 4.04 4.56
C ILE A 80 3.91 2.93 5.57
N GLU A 81 3.72 3.19 6.86
CA GLU A 81 3.90 2.19 7.93
C GLU A 81 2.96 0.98 7.75
N PHE A 82 1.69 1.22 7.40
CA PHE A 82 0.75 0.15 7.11
C PHE A 82 1.18 -0.70 5.89
N ILE A 83 1.62 -0.05 4.81
CA ILE A 83 2.15 -0.72 3.62
C ILE A 83 3.37 -1.57 4.00
N GLU A 84 4.31 -0.99 4.74
CA GLU A 84 5.53 -1.66 5.19
C GLU A 84 5.22 -2.93 6.00
N GLN A 85 4.38 -2.82 7.02
CA GLN A 85 3.97 -3.95 7.87
C GLN A 85 3.31 -5.05 7.04
N THR A 86 2.46 -4.67 6.09
CA THR A 86 1.77 -5.62 5.20
C THR A 86 2.75 -6.36 4.31
N LEU A 87 3.66 -5.64 3.63
CA LEU A 87 4.63 -6.22 2.72
C LEU A 87 5.59 -7.16 3.45
N PHE A 88 6.18 -6.73 4.57
CA PHE A 88 7.10 -7.58 5.33
C PHE A 88 6.40 -8.75 6.01
N GLY A 89 5.15 -8.60 6.45
CA GLY A 89 4.34 -9.72 6.92
C GLY A 89 4.20 -10.81 5.86
N LEU A 90 3.92 -10.44 4.61
CA LEU A 90 3.80 -11.37 3.48
C LEU A 90 5.16 -11.96 3.06
N ILE A 91 6.22 -11.15 3.01
CA ILE A 91 7.58 -11.61 2.71
C ILE A 91 8.01 -12.70 3.70
N ASN A 92 7.82 -12.45 4.99
CA ASN A 92 8.20 -13.41 6.03
C ASN A 92 7.40 -14.72 5.93
N GLN A 93 6.11 -14.65 5.58
CA GLN A 93 5.31 -15.85 5.32
C GLN A 93 5.79 -16.65 4.11
N ILE A 94 6.26 -15.98 3.05
CA ILE A 94 6.81 -16.64 1.86
C ILE A 94 8.12 -17.34 2.21
N ILE A 95 9.04 -16.63 2.87
CA ILE A 95 10.34 -17.17 3.30
C ILE A 95 10.16 -18.40 4.21
N ALA A 96 9.17 -18.38 5.10
CA ALA A 96 8.90 -19.49 6.00
C ALA A 96 8.31 -20.74 5.31
N LYS A 97 7.69 -20.60 4.13
CA LYS A 97 6.97 -21.68 3.44
C LYS A 97 7.73 -22.26 2.26
N GLU A 98 8.46 -21.43 1.54
CA GLU A 98 9.17 -21.82 0.32
C GLU A 98 10.65 -22.07 0.68
N PRO A 99 11.15 -23.31 0.62
CA PRO A 99 12.54 -23.60 0.99
C PRO A 99 13.56 -23.12 -0.05
N ASN A 100 13.21 -23.06 -1.33
CA ASN A 100 14.16 -22.70 -2.38
C ASN A 100 14.27 -21.17 -2.50
N GLY A 101 15.48 -20.63 -2.29
CA GLY A 101 15.72 -19.19 -2.30
C GLY A 101 15.37 -18.46 -3.62
N VAL A 102 15.48 -19.11 -4.77
CA VAL A 102 15.08 -18.54 -6.06
C VAL A 102 13.56 -18.51 -6.20
N LEU A 103 12.87 -19.56 -5.74
CA LEU A 103 11.41 -19.58 -5.67
C LEU A 103 10.86 -18.58 -4.65
N GLN A 104 11.54 -18.38 -3.52
CA GLN A 104 11.22 -17.32 -2.56
C GLN A 104 11.23 -15.95 -3.23
N ALA A 105 12.32 -15.61 -3.94
CA ALA A 105 12.43 -14.33 -4.64
C ALA A 105 11.36 -14.17 -5.73
N ARG A 106 11.05 -15.23 -6.49
CA ARG A 106 9.96 -15.21 -7.48
C ARG A 106 8.60 -14.98 -6.82
N ALA A 107 8.32 -15.66 -5.71
CA ALA A 107 7.06 -15.52 -4.98
C ALA A 107 6.92 -14.12 -4.36
N ILE A 108 7.99 -13.55 -3.80
CA ILE A 108 8.02 -12.17 -3.30
C ILE A 108 7.73 -11.19 -4.45
N ALA A 109 8.38 -11.35 -5.61
CA ALA A 109 8.16 -10.48 -6.76
C ALA A 109 6.72 -10.54 -7.27
N LEU A 110 6.15 -11.75 -7.43
CA LEU A 110 4.74 -11.92 -7.79
C LEU A 110 3.81 -11.32 -6.73
N MET A 111 4.12 -11.48 -5.45
CA MET A 111 3.35 -10.89 -4.36
C MET A 111 3.35 -9.36 -4.46
N LEU A 112 4.50 -8.72 -4.67
CA LEU A 112 4.63 -7.27 -4.83
C LEU A 112 3.84 -6.73 -6.03
N LEU A 113 3.87 -7.45 -7.16
CA LEU A 113 3.08 -7.10 -8.35
C LEU A 113 1.58 -7.28 -8.10
N ASN A 114 1.15 -8.37 -7.47
CA ASN A 114 -0.25 -8.59 -7.11
C ASN A 114 -0.76 -7.61 -6.07
N PHE A 115 0.08 -7.24 -5.08
CA PHE A 115 -0.23 -6.23 -4.09
C PHE A 115 -0.56 -4.91 -4.77
N SER A 116 0.25 -4.49 -5.74
CA SER A 116 0.00 -3.25 -6.46
C SER A 116 -1.31 -3.27 -7.26
N ALA A 117 -1.61 -4.39 -7.92
CA ALA A 117 -2.87 -4.56 -8.67
C ALA A 117 -4.11 -4.48 -7.77
N LYS A 118 -4.02 -5.00 -6.54
CA LYS A 118 -5.11 -5.00 -5.55
C LYS A 118 -5.21 -3.68 -4.76
N ASN A 119 -4.13 -2.90 -4.71
CA ASN A 119 -4.06 -1.66 -3.92
C ASN A 119 -3.50 -0.50 -4.77
N PRO A 120 -4.26 0.01 -5.76
CA PRO A 120 -3.76 1.03 -6.68
C PRO A 120 -3.34 2.34 -5.99
N GLY A 121 -4.07 2.76 -4.95
CA GLY A 121 -3.77 3.97 -4.19
C GLY A 121 -2.49 3.85 -3.38
N MET A 122 -2.25 2.69 -2.77
CA MET A 122 -0.97 2.39 -2.09
C MET A 122 0.18 2.31 -3.09
N THR A 123 -0.08 1.85 -4.31
CA THR A 123 0.93 1.85 -5.37
C THR A 123 1.38 3.26 -5.72
N ARG A 124 0.47 4.24 -5.77
CA ARG A 124 0.86 5.65 -5.97
C ARG A 124 1.80 6.17 -4.88
N VAL A 125 1.60 5.75 -3.64
CA VAL A 125 2.50 6.07 -2.52
C VAL A 125 3.87 5.41 -2.73
N LEU A 126 3.90 4.11 -3.07
CA LEU A 126 5.13 3.36 -3.34
C LEU A 126 5.93 3.90 -4.53
N THR A 127 5.26 4.48 -5.52
CA THR A 127 5.90 5.17 -6.67
C THR A 127 6.21 6.65 -6.40
N CYS A 128 5.96 7.14 -5.18
CA CYS A 128 6.11 8.53 -4.75
C CYS A 128 5.25 9.57 -5.52
N GLU A 129 4.40 9.17 -6.45
CA GLU A 129 3.52 10.06 -7.20
C GLU A 129 2.51 10.78 -6.27
N ALA A 130 2.01 10.09 -5.25
CA ALA A 130 1.13 10.69 -4.24
C ALA A 130 1.85 11.62 -3.25
N LEU A 131 3.19 11.62 -3.25
CA LEU A 131 4.03 12.35 -2.28
C LEU A 131 4.57 13.67 -2.87
N VAL A 132 4.28 13.96 -4.14
CA VAL A 132 4.69 15.21 -4.79
C VAL A 132 4.04 16.41 -4.10
N GLY A 133 4.88 17.32 -3.59
CA GLY A 133 4.43 18.49 -2.83
C GLY A 133 4.05 18.19 -1.38
N GLU A 134 4.35 16.99 -0.89
CA GLU A 134 4.33 16.63 0.52
C GLU A 134 5.77 16.71 1.10
N HIS A 135 5.92 16.44 2.40
CA HIS A 135 7.21 16.55 3.09
C HIS A 135 8.24 15.53 2.57
N GLU A 136 9.47 15.97 2.30
CA GLU A 136 10.54 15.14 1.69
C GLU A 136 10.84 13.82 2.41
N ARG A 137 10.80 13.82 3.75
CA ARG A 137 10.96 12.63 4.60
C ARG A 137 10.04 11.46 4.24
N LEU A 138 8.89 11.72 3.61
CA LEU A 138 7.97 10.66 3.17
C LEU A 138 8.57 9.85 2.03
N THR A 139 9.20 10.52 1.06
CA THR A 139 9.92 9.89 -0.05
C THR A 139 11.10 9.09 0.47
N GLU A 140 11.85 9.63 1.45
CA GLU A 140 12.96 8.92 2.09
C GLU A 140 12.49 7.62 2.77
N ARG A 141 11.35 7.65 3.46
CA ARG A 141 10.77 6.44 4.08
C ARG A 141 10.37 5.39 3.04
N VAL A 142 9.80 5.80 1.90
CA VAL A 142 9.49 4.84 0.81
C VAL A 142 10.78 4.25 0.25
N ASN A 143 11.82 5.04 0.05
CA ASN A 143 13.11 4.54 -0.43
C ASN A 143 13.72 3.52 0.54
N GLN A 144 13.74 3.83 1.84
CA GLN A 144 14.24 2.90 2.88
C GLN A 144 13.43 1.58 2.92
N LEU A 145 12.11 1.66 2.70
CA LEU A 145 11.28 0.46 2.57
C LEU A 145 11.74 -0.39 1.39
N LEU A 146 11.94 0.21 0.21
CA LEU A 146 12.35 -0.50 -1.00
C LEU A 146 13.77 -1.07 -0.88
N GLU A 147 14.70 -0.37 -0.25
CA GLU A 147 16.05 -0.88 0.06
C GLU A 147 15.99 -2.15 0.92
N ARG A 148 15.10 -2.19 1.92
CA ARG A 148 14.90 -3.37 2.77
C ARG A 148 14.23 -4.52 2.03
N VAL A 149 13.33 -4.22 1.08
CA VAL A 149 12.78 -5.24 0.17
C VAL A 149 13.89 -5.82 -0.72
N GLU A 150 14.77 -4.98 -1.27
CA GLU A 150 15.92 -5.43 -2.05
C GLU A 150 16.85 -6.33 -1.24
N ALA A 151 17.13 -5.95 0.02
CA ALA A 151 17.94 -6.74 0.92
C ALA A 151 17.34 -8.12 1.19
N SER A 152 16.00 -8.20 1.31
CA SER A 152 15.29 -9.47 1.47
C SER A 152 15.41 -10.35 0.23
N LEU A 153 15.22 -9.77 -0.97
CA LEU A 153 15.40 -10.47 -2.25
C LEU A 153 16.84 -10.99 -2.40
N LYS A 154 17.83 -10.16 -2.10
CA LYS A 154 19.26 -10.51 -2.13
C LYS A 154 19.58 -11.68 -1.22
N GLN A 155 19.00 -11.72 -0.02
CA GLN A 155 19.17 -12.83 0.90
C GLN A 155 18.56 -14.13 0.37
N CYS A 156 17.35 -14.07 -0.20
CA CYS A 156 16.71 -15.23 -0.83
C CYS A 156 17.59 -15.78 -1.98
N LEU A 157 18.12 -14.91 -2.83
CA LEU A 157 18.95 -15.34 -3.96
C LEU A 157 20.32 -15.91 -3.54
N ARG A 158 20.91 -15.42 -2.44
CA ARG A 158 22.13 -16.01 -1.86
C ARG A 158 21.88 -17.42 -1.35
N LEU A 159 20.76 -17.64 -0.66
CA LEU A 159 20.35 -18.98 -0.21
C LEU A 159 20.20 -19.92 -1.41
N GLY A 160 19.50 -19.49 -2.46
CA GLY A 160 19.33 -20.29 -3.68
C GLY A 160 20.64 -20.65 -4.37
N LEU A 161 21.63 -19.76 -4.38
CA LEU A 161 22.97 -20.04 -4.91
C LEU A 161 23.72 -21.09 -4.07
N MET A 162 23.62 -21.01 -2.73
CA MET A 162 24.23 -21.97 -1.82
C MET A 162 23.61 -23.37 -2.00
N ASP A 163 22.29 -23.44 -2.13
CA ASP A 163 21.57 -24.69 -2.38
C ASP A 163 21.99 -25.33 -3.71
N ALA A 164 22.07 -24.54 -4.79
CA ALA A 164 22.48 -25.01 -6.10
C ALA A 164 23.93 -25.54 -6.11
N SER A 165 24.81 -24.95 -5.30
CA SER A 165 26.22 -25.38 -5.17
C SER A 165 26.40 -26.64 -4.33
N SER A 166 25.44 -26.94 -3.45
CA SER A 166 25.54 -28.04 -2.47
C SER A 166 25.20 -29.43 -3.02
N HIS A 167 24.84 -29.56 -4.32
CA HIS A 167 24.37 -30.80 -4.95
C HIS A 167 23.29 -31.55 -4.13
N ALA A 168 22.46 -30.82 -3.36
CA ALA A 168 21.33 -31.42 -2.65
C ALA A 168 20.25 -31.86 -3.67
N GLU A 169 20.26 -33.15 -4.00
CA GLU A 169 19.80 -33.72 -5.28
C GLU A 169 18.30 -33.66 -5.62
N HIS A 170 17.43 -32.93 -4.91
CA HIS A 170 15.98 -33.08 -5.16
C HIS A 170 15.16 -31.80 -5.30
N SER A 171 15.78 -30.59 -5.30
CA SER A 171 15.03 -29.33 -5.45
C SER A 171 15.83 -28.14 -5.97
N ALA A 172 17.07 -28.35 -6.43
CA ALA A 172 17.93 -27.25 -6.88
C ALA A 172 17.50 -26.74 -8.26
N ILE A 173 17.25 -25.43 -8.35
CA ILE A 173 17.07 -24.75 -9.64
C ILE A 173 18.47 -24.56 -10.23
N PRO A 174 18.74 -25.03 -11.47
CA PRO A 174 20.03 -24.79 -12.12
C PRO A 174 20.25 -23.29 -12.31
N LEU A 175 21.42 -22.80 -11.89
CA LEU A 175 21.82 -21.40 -12.04
C LEU A 175 23.07 -21.29 -12.92
N PRO A 176 23.19 -20.24 -13.73
CA PRO A 176 24.41 -19.95 -14.48
C PRO A 176 25.67 -19.87 -13.61
N ALA A 177 26.83 -20.18 -14.19
CA ALA A 177 28.11 -20.14 -13.45
C ALA A 177 28.48 -18.73 -12.96
N ASP A 178 28.01 -17.69 -13.64
CA ASP A 178 28.20 -16.26 -13.33
C ASP A 178 27.02 -15.65 -12.56
N TYR A 179 26.23 -16.48 -11.88
CA TYR A 179 25.07 -16.02 -11.11
C TYR A 179 25.46 -15.06 -9.97
N ASP A 180 25.10 -13.78 -10.10
CA ASP A 180 25.26 -12.77 -9.04
C ASP A 180 23.92 -12.46 -8.35
N PRO A 181 23.73 -12.88 -7.08
CA PRO A 181 22.54 -12.56 -6.29
C PRO A 181 22.30 -11.05 -6.11
N VAL A 182 23.36 -10.23 -6.07
CA VAL A 182 23.26 -8.79 -5.86
C VAL A 182 22.70 -8.11 -7.10
N ALA A 183 23.33 -8.34 -8.27
CA ALA A 183 22.86 -7.80 -9.53
C ALA A 183 21.41 -8.24 -9.84
N ARG A 184 21.08 -9.51 -9.59
CA ARG A 184 19.72 -10.03 -9.84
C ARG A 184 18.67 -9.45 -8.91
N ALA A 185 18.97 -9.25 -7.63
CA ALA A 185 18.05 -8.59 -6.71
C ALA A 185 17.77 -7.13 -7.12
N SER A 186 18.81 -6.39 -7.52
CA SER A 186 18.68 -5.01 -8.01
C SER A 186 17.87 -4.94 -9.31
N LEU A 187 18.15 -5.82 -10.27
CA LEU A 187 17.38 -5.92 -11.52
C LEU A 187 15.91 -6.28 -11.27
N LEU A 188 15.67 -7.23 -10.35
CA LEU A 188 14.32 -7.65 -9.98
C LEU A 188 13.51 -6.51 -9.35
N LEU A 189 14.10 -5.76 -8.41
CA LEU A 189 13.43 -4.61 -7.81
C LEU A 189 13.19 -3.50 -8.84
N SER A 190 14.17 -3.21 -9.70
CA SER A 190 14.02 -2.25 -10.80
C SER A 190 12.88 -2.62 -11.74
N TYR A 191 12.75 -3.91 -12.08
CA TYR A 191 11.64 -4.43 -12.86
C TYR A 191 10.30 -4.21 -12.15
N ILE A 192 10.18 -4.57 -10.86
CA ILE A 192 8.95 -4.39 -10.07
C ILE A 192 8.53 -2.92 -10.02
N ILE A 193 9.45 -2.01 -9.69
CA ILE A 193 9.21 -0.56 -9.67
C ILE A 193 8.76 -0.07 -11.05
N GLY A 194 9.40 -0.53 -12.13
CA GLY A 194 9.00 -0.22 -13.50
C GLY A 194 7.58 -0.69 -13.84
N ARG A 195 7.18 -1.89 -13.38
CA ARG A 195 5.81 -2.39 -13.53
C ARG A 195 4.80 -1.55 -12.76
N TRP A 196 5.13 -1.12 -11.55
CA TRP A 196 4.29 -0.23 -10.74
C TRP A 196 4.10 1.13 -11.41
N HIS A 197 5.17 1.77 -11.88
CA HIS A 197 5.05 3.03 -12.61
C HIS A 197 4.22 2.89 -13.89
N ARG A 198 4.38 1.81 -14.66
CA ARG A 198 3.55 1.56 -15.85
C ARG A 198 2.07 1.41 -15.48
N PHE A 199 1.77 0.72 -14.40
CA PHE A 199 0.41 0.56 -13.90
C PHE A 199 -0.21 1.90 -13.50
N VAL A 200 0.50 2.70 -12.69
CA VAL A 200 0.02 4.02 -12.26
C VAL A 200 -0.16 4.97 -13.45
N ARG A 201 0.84 5.08 -14.35
CA ARG A 201 0.78 5.95 -15.54
C ARG A 201 -0.32 5.58 -16.51
N SER A 202 -0.76 4.32 -16.51
CA SER A 202 -1.88 3.85 -17.34
C SER A 202 -3.26 4.16 -16.73
N GLY A 203 -3.32 4.87 -15.61
CA GLY A 203 -4.57 5.05 -14.86
C GLY A 203 -5.10 3.73 -14.31
N PHE A 204 -4.19 2.83 -13.92
CA PHE A 204 -4.49 1.49 -13.40
C PHE A 204 -5.11 0.50 -14.41
N SER A 205 -5.02 0.78 -15.71
CA SER A 205 -5.55 -0.10 -16.76
C SER A 205 -4.61 -1.25 -17.15
N ARG A 206 -3.29 -1.08 -17.04
CA ARG A 206 -2.29 -2.10 -17.40
C ARG A 206 -1.84 -2.90 -16.19
N ALA A 207 -2.32 -4.13 -16.05
CA ALA A 207 -2.04 -4.97 -14.90
C ALA A 207 -0.52 -5.19 -14.67
N PRO A 208 -0.01 -4.95 -13.44
CA PRO A 208 1.41 -5.17 -13.09
C PRO A 208 1.88 -6.61 -13.32
N VAL A 209 0.97 -7.58 -13.21
CA VAL A 209 1.26 -9.02 -13.28
C VAL A 209 1.23 -9.60 -14.70
N GLU A 210 0.83 -8.83 -15.70
CA GLU A 210 0.74 -9.28 -17.10
C GLU A 210 2.10 -9.81 -17.59
N GLN A 211 2.15 -11.09 -17.99
CA GLN A 211 3.36 -11.83 -18.40
C GLN A 211 4.48 -11.91 -17.35
N ALA A 212 4.21 -11.51 -16.10
CA ALA A 212 5.24 -11.41 -15.07
C ALA A 212 5.93 -12.74 -14.81
N ASP A 213 5.19 -13.86 -14.86
CA ASP A 213 5.76 -15.16 -14.55
C ASP A 213 6.90 -15.59 -15.50
N ALA A 214 6.70 -15.39 -16.81
CA ALA A 214 7.73 -15.66 -17.80
C ALA A 214 8.91 -14.70 -17.67
N GLN A 215 8.64 -13.41 -17.45
CA GLN A 215 9.67 -12.38 -17.31
C GLN A 215 10.53 -12.59 -16.05
N LEU A 216 9.90 -13.00 -14.94
CA LEU A 216 10.60 -13.29 -13.69
C LEU A 216 11.53 -14.50 -13.83
N ARG A 217 11.15 -15.53 -14.59
CA ARG A 217 12.05 -16.65 -14.88
C ARG A 217 13.31 -16.18 -15.60
N LEU A 218 13.19 -15.30 -16.60
CA LEU A 218 14.34 -14.74 -17.31
C LEU A 218 15.25 -13.87 -16.42
N ILE A 219 14.68 -13.19 -15.41
CA ILE A 219 15.46 -12.39 -14.47
C ILE A 219 16.19 -13.28 -13.45
N LEU A 220 15.57 -14.39 -13.06
CA LEU A 220 16.02 -15.23 -11.94
C LEU A 220 16.85 -16.45 -12.34
N GLN A 221 16.85 -16.84 -13.62
CA GLN A 221 17.60 -17.96 -14.17
C GLN A 221 18.31 -17.47 -15.42
#